data_AF-A0A9W8YMH6-F1
#
_entry.id   AF-A0A9W8YMH6-F1
#
_cell.length_a   1.000
_cell.length_b   1.000
_cell.length_c   1.000
_cell.angle_alpha   90.00
_cell.angle_beta   90.00
_cell.angle_gamma   90.00
#
_symmetry.space_group_name_H-M   'P 1'
#
loop_
_entity.id
_entity.type
_entity.pdbx_description
1 polymer ?
#
loop_
_entity_poly.entity_id
_entity_poly.type
_entity_poly.pdbx_seq_one_letter_code
_entity_poly.pdbx_strand_id
1 'polypeptide(L)'
;MAATSLTAGKLRSGSYPWAVFVAPSTLVFPPYMPETWPKAGHCALKDWADTLDWARDRLNVSGLTIRLIMTDVNGYETWPRDFVTKAEGQEIIAGYMSVISNLALLGPLDKFYAHLVSPWKWDKRSRMDETLASEKEKELKERAERLIMGDRYESLPSGPAEPSPSIWQHISKQDN
;
A
#
# COMPACT_ATOMS: atom_id res chain seq x y z
N MET A 1 -46.45 19.92 -26.56
CA MET A 1 -46.23 18.47 -26.34
C MET A 1 -44.99 18.36 -25.46
N ALA A 2 -45.13 18.29 -24.12
CA ALA A 2 -45.47 17.09 -23.32
C ALA A 2 -44.39 16.00 -23.46
N ALA A 3 -43.46 15.85 -22.50
CA ALA A 3 -43.55 15.09 -21.23
C ALA A 3 -42.99 13.65 -21.44
N THR A 4 -42.23 12.93 -20.59
CA THR A 4 -42.19 12.71 -19.12
C THR A 4 -40.93 11.81 -18.88
N SER A 5 -39.94 12.04 -18.02
CA SER A 5 -39.81 12.03 -16.54
C SER A 5 -39.66 10.66 -15.81
N LEU A 6 -38.59 10.59 -14.97
CA LEU A 6 -38.37 9.91 -13.66
C LEU A 6 -38.19 8.37 -13.59
N THR A 7 -37.19 7.84 -12.87
CA THR A 7 -37.01 7.87 -11.39
C THR A 7 -35.54 7.48 -11.03
N ALA A 8 -34.79 8.16 -10.16
CA ALA A 8 -34.92 8.42 -8.72
C ALA A 8 -34.75 7.19 -7.81
N GLY A 9 -33.49 6.81 -7.55
CA GLY A 9 -33.06 5.91 -6.47
C GLY A 9 -32.64 6.68 -5.22
N LYS A 10 -33.64 7.08 -4.43
CA LYS A 10 -33.67 7.49 -3.01
C LYS A 10 -32.34 7.41 -2.21
N LEU A 11 -31.60 8.52 -2.14
CA LEU A 11 -30.70 8.82 -1.02
C LEU A 11 -31.57 9.07 0.23
N ARG A 12 -31.54 8.15 1.20
CA ARG A 12 -32.08 8.42 2.54
C ARG A 12 -31.10 9.32 3.29
N SER A 13 -31.59 10.49 3.66
CA SER A 13 -30.95 11.42 4.59
C SER A 13 -30.73 10.74 5.94
N GLY A 14 -29.48 10.52 6.30
CA GLY A 14 -29.02 10.32 7.67
C GLY A 14 -27.97 11.38 7.95
N SER A 15 -28.36 12.41 8.71
CA SER A 15 -27.47 13.48 9.16
C SER A 15 -26.50 12.93 10.20
N TYR A 16 -25.19 13.03 9.95
CA TYR A 16 -24.16 12.97 10.99
C TYR A 16 -23.23 14.17 10.82
N PRO A 17 -23.41 15.27 11.57
CA PRO A 17 -22.62 16.49 11.41
C PRO A 17 -21.19 16.41 12.02
N TRP A 18 -20.62 15.21 12.17
CA TRP A 18 -19.26 15.02 12.71
C TRP A 18 -18.44 13.91 12.01
N ALA A 19 -18.98 13.23 10.99
CA ALA A 19 -18.22 12.21 10.27
C ALA A 19 -17.37 12.86 9.16
N VAL A 20 -16.20 13.35 9.52
CA VAL A 20 -15.15 13.63 8.53
C VAL A 20 -14.61 12.29 8.07
N PHE A 21 -15.06 11.80 6.91
CA PHE A 21 -14.39 10.73 6.21
C PHE A 21 -13.10 11.29 5.62
N VAL A 22 -12.02 11.32 6.41
CA VAL A 22 -10.68 11.56 5.90
C VAL A 22 -10.30 10.32 5.11
N ALA A 23 -10.41 10.39 3.78
CA ALA A 23 -9.91 9.33 2.92
C ALA A 23 -8.42 9.11 3.23
N PRO A 24 -7.95 7.85 3.31
CA PRO A 24 -6.54 7.59 3.59
C PRO A 24 -5.67 8.23 2.50
N SER A 25 -4.59 8.92 2.91
CA SER A 25 -3.57 9.37 1.97
C SER A 25 -2.91 8.14 1.37
N THR A 26 -3.11 7.93 0.07
CA THR A 26 -2.63 6.73 -0.63
C THR A 26 -1.32 7.03 -1.33
N LEU A 27 -0.28 6.29 -0.97
CA LEU A 27 1.02 6.27 -1.64
C LEU A 27 1.09 5.01 -2.52
N VAL A 28 1.39 5.19 -3.80
CA VAL A 28 1.48 4.10 -4.77
C VAL A 28 2.86 4.08 -5.36
N PHE A 29 3.55 2.95 -5.21
CA PHE A 29 4.86 2.71 -5.81
C PHE A 29 4.70 1.65 -6.90
N PRO A 30 5.25 1.91 -8.09
CA PRO A 30 5.22 0.92 -9.16
C PRO A 30 6.11 -0.27 -8.77
N PRO A 31 5.89 -1.42 -9.40
CA PRO A 31 6.75 -2.55 -9.20
C PRO A 31 8.07 -2.38 -9.95
N TYR A 32 9.04 -1.77 -9.28
CA TYR A 32 10.41 -1.63 -9.76
C TYR A 32 11.11 -2.99 -9.92
N MET A 33 12.00 -3.09 -10.91
CA MET A 33 12.91 -4.22 -11.05
C MET A 33 13.83 -4.30 -9.82
N PRO A 34 14.28 -5.50 -9.41
CA PRO A 34 15.16 -5.69 -8.23
C PRO A 34 16.34 -4.70 -8.19
N GLU A 35 17.02 -4.54 -9.32
CA GLU A 35 18.20 -3.67 -9.46
C GLU A 35 17.90 -2.18 -9.44
N THR A 36 16.64 -1.79 -9.64
CA THR A 36 16.20 -0.38 -9.64
C THR A 36 15.70 0.10 -8.29
N TRP A 37 15.48 -0.80 -7.33
CA TRP A 37 15.16 -0.39 -5.96
C TRP A 37 16.33 0.40 -5.36
N PRO A 38 16.06 1.57 -4.77
CA PRO A 38 17.13 2.36 -4.20
C PRO A 38 17.73 1.63 -3.00
N LYS A 39 19.05 1.46 -3.02
CA LYS A 39 19.83 0.77 -1.98
C LYS A 39 20.19 1.74 -0.85
N ALA A 40 20.69 1.22 0.27
CA ALA A 40 21.16 2.05 1.37
C ALA A 40 22.17 3.11 0.88
N GLY A 41 21.98 4.36 1.30
CA GLY A 41 22.80 5.50 0.88
C GLY A 41 22.44 6.10 -0.49
N HIS A 42 21.46 5.55 -1.22
CA HIS A 42 21.00 6.10 -2.49
C HIS A 42 20.31 7.47 -2.28
N CYS A 43 20.57 8.45 -3.16
CA CYS A 43 20.03 9.81 -3.05
C CYS A 43 18.50 9.81 -2.94
N ALA A 44 17.79 8.99 -3.73
CA ALA A 44 16.33 8.87 -3.64
C ALA A 44 15.80 8.50 -2.24
N LEU A 45 16.50 7.65 -1.47
CA LEU A 45 16.09 7.35 -0.10
C LEU A 45 16.38 8.51 0.86
N LYS A 46 17.46 9.26 0.61
CA LYS A 46 17.78 10.47 1.36
C LYS A 46 16.74 11.57 1.09
N ASP A 47 16.46 11.85 -0.18
CA ASP A 47 15.45 12.84 -0.58
C ASP A 47 14.06 12.45 -0.04
N TRP A 48 13.75 11.16 -0.02
CA TRP A 48 12.54 10.64 0.61
C TRP A 48 12.50 10.91 2.12
N ALA A 49 13.58 10.60 2.84
CA ALA A 49 13.69 10.88 4.27
C ALA A 49 13.58 12.39 4.56
N ASP A 50 14.30 13.23 3.81
CA ASP A 50 14.27 14.69 3.94
C ASP A 50 12.86 15.25 3.65
N THR A 51 12.16 14.68 2.68
CA THR A 51 10.75 15.03 2.36
C THR A 51 9.82 14.70 3.51
N LEU A 52 9.96 13.51 4.12
CA LEU A 52 9.13 13.09 5.24
C LEU A 52 9.41 13.91 6.50
N ASP A 53 10.68 14.23 6.77
CA ASP A 53 11.06 15.10 7.88
C ASP A 53 10.47 16.51 7.71
N TRP A 54 10.57 17.08 6.50
CA TRP A 54 9.92 18.35 6.17
C TRP A 54 8.39 18.31 6.29
N ALA A 55 7.77 17.19 5.91
CA ALA A 55 6.33 17.02 5.94
C ALA A 55 5.79 16.82 7.36
N ARG A 56 6.56 16.15 8.24
CA ARG A 56 6.17 15.90 9.64
C ARG A 56 5.67 17.18 10.32
N ASP A 57 6.41 18.28 10.18
CA ASP A 57 6.10 19.53 10.88
C ASP A 57 4.91 20.30 10.29
N ARG A 58 4.38 19.82 9.15
CA ARG A 58 3.29 20.47 8.39
C ARG A 58 2.01 19.65 8.39
N LEU A 59 2.11 18.36 8.69
CA LEU A 59 0.98 17.43 8.70
C LEU A 59 0.49 17.21 10.13
N ASN A 60 -0.81 17.02 10.31
CA ASN A 60 -1.36 16.47 11.54
C ASN A 60 -1.11 14.95 11.58
N VAL A 61 0.14 14.55 11.82
CA VAL A 61 0.59 13.14 11.76
C VAL A 61 -0.26 12.24 12.65
N SER A 62 -0.57 12.68 13.88
CA SER A 62 -1.38 11.91 14.83
C SER A 62 -2.81 11.61 14.36
N GLY A 63 -3.33 12.38 13.41
CA GLY A 63 -4.63 12.15 12.77
C GLY A 63 -4.53 11.56 11.37
N LEU A 64 -3.32 11.24 10.89
CA LEU A 64 -3.08 10.82 9.53
C LEU A 64 -3.25 9.30 9.40
N THR A 65 -4.12 8.89 8.47
CA THR A 65 -4.17 7.51 7.98
C THR A 65 -3.44 7.42 6.64
N ILE A 66 -2.40 6.59 6.57
CA ILE A 66 -1.67 6.32 5.33
C ILE A 66 -2.00 4.92 4.81
N ARG A 67 -2.22 4.81 3.50
CA ARG A 67 -2.23 3.54 2.78
C ARG A 67 -1.05 3.52 1.83
N LEU A 68 -0.19 2.51 1.93
CA LEU A 68 0.91 2.29 1.02
C LEU A 68 0.62 1.06 0.15
N ILE A 69 0.79 1.22 -1.16
CA ILE A 69 0.56 0.16 -2.16
C ILE A 69 1.82 0.01 -2.99
N MET A 70 2.47 -1.14 -2.89
CA MET A 70 3.53 -1.58 -3.81
C MET A 70 2.84 -2.46 -4.85
N THR A 71 2.46 -1.88 -5.99
CA THR A 71 1.50 -2.48 -6.94
C THR A 71 2.12 -3.59 -7.78
N ASP A 72 1.29 -4.52 -8.24
CA ASP A 72 1.60 -5.41 -9.36
C ASP A 72 0.81 -4.91 -10.58
N VAL A 73 1.33 -3.90 -11.26
CA VAL A 73 0.64 -3.39 -12.44
C VAL A 73 0.99 -4.25 -13.65
N ASN A 74 0.12 -5.21 -13.94
CA ASN A 74 -0.02 -5.77 -15.29
C ASN A 74 -0.30 -4.61 -16.24
N GLY A 75 0.61 -4.33 -17.16
CA GLY A 75 0.53 -3.19 -18.09
C GLY A 75 1.80 -2.34 -18.16
N TYR A 76 2.70 -2.44 -17.18
CA TYR A 76 4.08 -1.98 -17.35
C TYR A 76 4.93 -3.16 -17.85
N GLU A 77 4.72 -3.54 -19.12
CA GLU A 77 5.37 -4.66 -19.84
C GLU A 77 6.89 -4.45 -20.08
N THR A 78 7.60 -3.73 -19.22
CA THR A 78 9.02 -3.44 -19.46
C THR A 78 9.95 -4.57 -19.00
N TRP A 79 9.44 -5.57 -18.25
CA TRP A 79 10.29 -6.66 -17.75
C TRP A 79 9.57 -8.02 -17.69
N PRO A 80 10.18 -9.11 -18.21
CA PRO A 80 9.70 -10.46 -17.98
C PRO A 80 9.93 -10.84 -16.51
N ARG A 81 8.92 -10.56 -15.67
CA ARG A 81 8.88 -10.88 -14.22
C ARG A 81 8.91 -12.37 -13.93
N ASP A 82 8.60 -13.18 -14.93
CA ASP A 82 8.47 -14.64 -14.91
C ASP A 82 9.65 -15.42 -14.33
N PHE A 83 10.76 -14.75 -14.04
CA PHE A 83 12.03 -15.35 -13.62
C PHE A 83 12.64 -14.71 -12.39
N VAL A 84 11.87 -13.98 -11.57
CA VAL A 84 12.37 -13.45 -10.30
C VAL A 84 12.93 -14.60 -9.46
N THR A 85 14.24 -14.58 -9.27
CA THR A 85 14.94 -15.53 -8.42
C THR A 85 14.65 -15.24 -6.96
N LYS A 86 14.91 -16.23 -6.09
CA LYS A 86 14.81 -16.02 -4.63
C LYS A 86 15.65 -14.82 -4.15
N ALA A 87 16.84 -14.61 -4.73
CA ALA A 87 17.71 -13.51 -4.36
C ALA A 87 17.12 -12.14 -4.76
N GLU A 88 16.67 -12.02 -6.01
CA GLU A 88 15.98 -10.83 -6.51
C GLU A 88 14.70 -10.52 -5.72
N GLY A 89 13.93 -11.55 -5.36
CA GLY A 89 12.75 -11.38 -4.50
C GLY A 89 13.10 -10.83 -3.12
N GLN A 90 14.24 -11.23 -2.54
CA GLN A 90 14.73 -10.61 -1.30
C GLN A 90 15.16 -9.15 -1.50
N GLU A 91 15.78 -8.81 -2.63
CA GLU A 91 16.14 -7.42 -2.95
C GLU A 91 14.90 -6.53 -3.09
N ILE A 92 13.84 -7.02 -3.75
CA ILE A 92 12.56 -6.31 -3.84
C ILE A 92 11.97 -6.05 -2.45
N ILE A 93 11.95 -7.06 -1.57
CA ILE A 93 11.45 -6.92 -0.20
C ILE A 93 12.31 -5.93 0.60
N ALA A 94 13.63 -5.97 0.44
CA ALA A 94 14.53 -5.00 1.06
C ALA A 94 14.25 -3.57 0.55
N GLY A 95 13.94 -3.41 -0.73
CA GLY A 95 13.49 -2.16 -1.33
C GLY A 95 12.19 -1.64 -0.70
N TYR A 96 11.17 -2.49 -0.60
CA TYR A 96 9.91 -2.16 0.09
C TYR A 96 10.17 -1.66 1.51
N MET A 97 10.95 -2.43 2.28
CA MET A 97 11.22 -2.13 3.68
C MET A 97 12.06 -0.86 3.84
N SER A 98 12.95 -0.54 2.88
CA SER A 98 13.72 0.69 2.90
C SER A 98 12.81 1.92 2.72
N VAL A 99 11.86 1.87 1.79
CA VAL A 99 10.86 2.94 1.61
C VAL A 99 9.96 3.07 2.84
N ILE A 100 9.48 1.94 3.36
CA ILE A 100 8.55 1.92 4.50
C ILE A 100 9.26 2.40 5.76
N SER A 101 10.48 1.96 6.06
CA SER A 101 11.20 2.36 7.29
C SER A 101 11.34 3.87 7.44
N ASN A 102 11.51 4.60 6.34
CA ASN A 102 11.57 6.06 6.37
C ASN A 102 10.24 6.71 6.76
N LEU A 103 9.08 6.07 6.54
CA LEU A 103 7.78 6.58 7.01
C LEU A 103 7.71 6.73 8.53
N ALA A 104 8.52 5.98 9.28
CA ALA A 104 8.62 6.15 10.73
C ALA A 104 9.11 7.56 11.12
N LEU A 105 9.81 8.28 10.22
CA LEU A 105 10.26 9.65 10.44
C LEU A 105 9.09 10.65 10.58
N LEU A 106 7.91 10.34 10.04
CA LEU A 106 6.71 11.14 10.26
C LEU A 106 6.28 11.13 11.73
N GLY A 107 6.60 10.07 12.48
CA GLY A 107 6.14 9.87 13.84
C GLY A 107 4.84 9.04 13.92
N PRO A 108 4.10 9.11 15.04
CA PRO A 108 2.99 8.20 15.31
C PRO A 108 1.77 8.55 14.44
N LEU A 109 1.51 7.72 13.43
CA LEU A 109 0.31 7.81 12.59
C LEU A 109 -0.95 7.39 13.35
N ASP A 110 -2.14 7.84 12.92
CA ASP A 110 -3.39 7.28 13.43
C ASP A 110 -3.49 5.80 13.04
N LYS A 111 -3.30 5.53 11.73
CA LYS A 111 -3.36 4.21 11.11
C LYS A 111 -2.41 4.13 9.92
N PHE A 112 -1.91 2.92 9.67
CA PHE A 112 -1.10 2.62 8.51
C PHE A 112 -1.53 1.27 7.93
N TYR A 113 -1.76 1.24 6.62
CA TYR A 113 -2.15 0.05 5.88
C TYR A 113 -1.14 -0.24 4.79
N ALA A 114 -0.58 -1.45 4.75
CA ALA A 114 0.37 -1.88 3.74
C ALA A 114 -0.24 -2.91 2.80
N HIS A 115 -0.11 -2.66 1.49
CA HIS A 115 -0.42 -3.62 0.45
C HIS A 115 0.86 -3.90 -0.32
N LEU A 116 1.50 -5.03 0.00
CA LEU A 116 2.77 -5.45 -0.58
C LEU A 116 2.54 -6.70 -1.41
N VAL A 117 2.98 -6.66 -2.66
CA VAL A 117 2.92 -7.84 -3.54
C VAL A 117 4.09 -8.75 -3.24
N SER A 118 3.80 -10.03 -3.09
CA SER A 118 4.78 -11.08 -2.87
C SER A 118 5.60 -11.26 -4.16
N PRO A 119 6.92 -11.03 -4.15
CA PRO A 119 7.74 -11.24 -5.35
C PRO A 119 7.78 -12.71 -5.78
N TRP A 120 7.38 -13.62 -4.89
CA TRP A 120 7.27 -15.04 -5.19
C TRP A 120 6.10 -15.38 -6.13
N LYS A 121 5.11 -14.49 -6.28
CA LYS A 121 4.10 -14.61 -7.34
C LYS A 121 4.71 -14.57 -8.74
N TRP A 122 5.91 -13.99 -8.87
CA TRP A 122 6.60 -13.81 -10.13
C TRP A 122 7.57 -14.96 -10.45
N ASP A 123 7.85 -15.86 -9.51
CA ASP A 123 8.69 -17.04 -9.77
C ASP A 123 7.88 -18.16 -10.43
N LYS A 124 7.84 -18.18 -11.78
CA LYS A 124 7.14 -19.26 -12.52
C LYS A 124 7.77 -20.64 -12.34
N ARG A 125 9.02 -20.73 -11.88
CA ARG A 125 9.67 -22.03 -11.59
C ARG A 125 9.17 -22.62 -10.28
N SER A 126 8.84 -21.77 -9.32
CA SER A 126 8.36 -22.21 -8.01
C SER A 126 7.00 -22.89 -8.06
N ARG A 127 6.18 -22.63 -9.10
CA ARG A 127 4.74 -22.96 -9.12
C ARG A 127 4.09 -22.71 -7.75
N MET A 128 4.49 -21.63 -7.07
CA MET A 128 3.99 -21.37 -5.73
C MET A 128 2.48 -21.26 -5.81
N ASP A 129 1.83 -22.04 -4.96
CA ASP A 129 0.39 -21.98 -4.76
C ASP A 129 -0.01 -20.53 -4.44
N GLU A 130 -1.06 -20.02 -5.08
CA GLU A 130 -1.63 -18.69 -4.79
C GLU A 130 -1.90 -18.51 -3.30
N THR A 131 -2.23 -19.60 -2.60
CA THR A 131 -2.41 -19.66 -1.16
C THR A 131 -1.11 -19.29 -0.42
N LEU A 132 0.02 -19.93 -0.76
CA LEU A 132 1.32 -19.64 -0.16
C LEU A 132 1.79 -18.23 -0.48
N ALA A 133 1.54 -17.76 -1.70
CA ALA A 133 1.85 -16.39 -2.07
C ALA A 133 1.05 -15.37 -1.23
N SER A 134 -0.24 -15.64 -1.02
CA SER A 134 -1.12 -14.81 -0.19
C SER A 134 -0.71 -14.82 1.29
N GLU A 135 -0.24 -15.96 1.82
CA GLU A 135 0.35 -16.04 3.16
C GLU A 135 1.60 -15.16 3.27
N LYS A 136 2.48 -15.17 2.27
CA LYS A 136 3.65 -14.29 2.24
C LYS A 136 3.31 -12.81 2.12
N GLU A 137 2.26 -12.46 1.37
CA GLU A 137 1.75 -11.08 1.35
C GLU A 137 1.22 -10.64 2.71
N LYS A 138 0.49 -11.54 3.40
CA LYS A 138 0.03 -11.29 4.75
C LYS A 138 1.19 -11.10 5.72
N GLU A 139 2.19 -11.98 5.70
CA GLU A 139 3.40 -11.84 6.53
C GLU A 139 4.13 -10.50 6.27
N LEU A 140 4.27 -10.12 5.00
CA LEU A 140 4.90 -8.85 4.60
C LEU A 140 4.10 -7.64 5.09
N LYS A 141 2.76 -7.69 4.93
CA LYS A 141 1.84 -6.66 5.43
C LYS A 141 1.99 -6.48 6.93
N GLU A 142 1.87 -7.56 7.71
CA GLU A 142 1.98 -7.51 9.17
C GLU A 142 3.34 -6.95 9.61
N ARG A 143 4.42 -7.39 8.95
CA ARG A 143 5.77 -6.88 9.24
C ARG A 143 5.88 -5.38 8.98
N ALA A 144 5.37 -4.90 7.84
CA ALA A 144 5.41 -3.49 7.48
C ALA A 144 4.56 -2.64 8.42
N GLU A 145 3.36 -3.12 8.79
CA GLU A 145 2.46 -2.39 9.67
C GLU A 145 2.99 -2.32 11.11
N ARG A 146 3.55 -3.42 11.64
CA ARG A 146 4.25 -3.42 12.93
C ARG A 146 5.44 -2.47 12.93
N LEU A 147 6.18 -2.36 11.84
CA LEU A 147 7.34 -1.46 11.75
C LEU A 147 6.94 0.02 11.97
N ILE A 148 5.77 0.43 11.49
CA ILE A 148 5.30 1.82 11.58
C ILE A 148 4.47 2.07 12.84
N MET A 149 3.59 1.12 13.18
CA MET A 149 2.65 1.27 14.28
C MET A 149 3.25 0.86 15.63
N GLY A 150 4.33 0.07 15.64
CA GLY A 150 4.95 -0.47 16.85
C GLY A 150 3.96 -1.28 17.69
N ASP A 151 4.04 -1.11 19.02
CA ASP A 151 3.15 -1.78 19.99
C ASP A 151 1.66 -1.46 19.75
N ARG A 152 1.36 -0.33 19.09
CA ARG A 152 -0.02 0.03 18.79
C ARG A 152 -0.67 -0.95 17.82
N TYR A 153 0.10 -1.63 16.98
CA TYR A 153 -0.39 -2.63 16.04
C TYR A 153 -1.22 -3.72 16.73
N GLU A 154 -0.71 -4.26 17.84
CA GLU A 154 -1.38 -5.33 18.61
C GLU A 154 -2.53 -4.79 19.47
N SER A 155 -2.44 -3.51 19.86
CA SER A 155 -3.47 -2.83 20.67
C SER A 155 -4.68 -2.37 19.85
N LEU A 156 -4.53 -2.29 18.52
CA LEU A 156 -5.66 -2.02 17.66
C LEU A 156 -6.64 -3.16 17.88
N PRO A 157 -7.89 -2.88 18.31
CA PRO A 157 -8.91 -3.91 18.26
C PRO A 157 -8.91 -4.48 16.84
N SER A 158 -9.45 -5.69 16.63
CA SER A 158 -9.68 -6.18 15.26
C SER A 158 -10.58 -5.25 14.42
N GLY A 159 -11.04 -4.11 14.99
CA GLY A 159 -10.90 -2.72 14.52
C GLY A 159 -11.22 -2.40 13.07
N PRO A 160 -11.66 -1.16 12.78
CA PRO A 160 -12.49 -0.84 11.63
C PRO A 160 -11.91 -1.43 10.35
N ALA A 161 -12.78 -2.08 9.57
CA ALA A 161 -12.44 -2.71 8.31
C ALA A 161 -11.45 -1.84 7.53
N GLU A 162 -10.36 -2.46 7.08
CA GLU A 162 -9.42 -1.86 6.15
C GLU A 162 -10.23 -1.06 5.10
N PRO A 163 -9.83 0.19 4.79
CA PRO A 163 -10.64 1.02 3.92
C PRO A 163 -10.96 0.28 2.62
N SER A 164 -12.05 0.62 1.94
CA SER A 164 -12.39 -0.07 0.69
C SER A 164 -11.19 -0.10 -0.28
N PRO A 165 -11.03 -1.17 -1.08
CA PRO A 165 -9.91 -1.26 -2.00
C PRO A 165 -9.75 0.00 -2.85
N SER A 166 -8.50 0.43 -3.05
CA SER A 166 -8.21 1.58 -3.89
C SER A 166 -8.43 1.21 -5.36
N ILE A 167 -8.78 2.18 -6.23
CA ILE A 167 -8.80 1.97 -7.69
C ILE A 167 -7.46 1.42 -8.21
N TRP A 168 -6.36 1.77 -7.54
CA TRP A 168 -5.01 1.28 -7.85
C TRP A 168 -4.79 -0.20 -7.49
N GLN A 169 -5.67 -0.80 -6.69
CA GLN A 169 -5.71 -2.25 -6.42
C GLN A 169 -6.64 -3.00 -7.39
N HIS A 170 -7.56 -2.30 -8.05
CA HIS A 170 -8.49 -2.90 -9.01
C HIS A 170 -7.86 -3.12 -10.38
N ILE A 171 -6.96 -2.22 -10.80
CA ILE A 171 -6.25 -2.35 -12.09
C ILE A 171 -5.39 -3.63 -12.13
N SER A 172 -4.93 -4.15 -10.99
CA SER A 172 -4.12 -5.39 -10.95
C SER A 172 -4.95 -6.69 -10.97
N LYS A 173 -6.29 -6.64 -10.81
CA LYS A 173 -7.16 -7.82 -10.76
C LYS A 173 -8.02 -8.03 -12.00
N GLN A 174 -8.02 -7.10 -12.95
CA GLN A 174 -8.96 -7.12 -14.07
C GLN A 174 -8.52 -7.84 -15.34
N ASP A 175 -7.30 -8.37 -15.40
CA ASP A 175 -6.81 -9.14 -16.54
C ASP A 175 -6.34 -10.54 -16.10
N ASN A 176 -7.28 -11.48 -16.03
CA ASN A 176 -7.04 -12.93 -16.06
C ASN A 176 -8.17 -13.61 -16.82
#